data_AF-A0A373J7J2-F1
#
_entry.id   AF-A0A373J7J2-F1
#
_cell.length_a   1.000
_cell.length_b   1.000
_cell.length_c   1.000
_cell.angle_alpha   90.00
_cell.angle_beta   90.00
_cell.angle_gamma   90.00
#
_symmetry.space_group_name_H-M   'P 1'
#
loop_
_entity.id
_entity.type
_entity.pdbx_description
1 polymer ?
#
loop_
_entity_poly.entity_id
_entity_poly.type
_entity_poly.pdbx_seq_one_letter_code
_entity_poly.pdbx_strand_id
1 'polypeptide(L)'
;MTTLKTSLLSYKKTELESYAKTLGIKRISSLKKAEIAEKVADELLNPEVMAKRLAILDDAQIALFEKAAKGAFMATEAEMDTAYEACALDYMQVSEEGMLEVTEDVAEAYEKMDQETFEKKRKEVSWLAKCLSFSAAMYGVAPVDTVRTVYESRPHYHADKETFMALFDEIPYEINPCVISEDVIMDRKLIAGDAYEALLNEQQGKKFYVPSWQQVEELATKGCLLDEASYKKLFAFFQKELELGYEEAVAVTADIWNHLSTGHGDVYGKLQEVIEKYHFQSKEGVRTFSTLLQGVVNSTRMIIYRGHTPNEITVKRPKNNFPNFHTAQPKKNQKIYPNDVCPCGSGKKYKKCCGKN
;
A
#
# COMPACT_ATOMS: atom_id res chain seq x y z
N MET A 1 -33.02 -8.87 14.02
CA MET A 1 -32.23 -7.64 13.90
C MET A 1 -30.78 -8.02 14.09
N THR A 2 -29.96 -7.75 13.09
CA THR A 2 -28.53 -8.04 13.11
C THR A 2 -27.85 -6.95 13.94
N THR A 3 -27.09 -7.35 14.95
CA THR A 3 -26.29 -6.45 15.79
C THR A 3 -24.81 -6.67 15.50
N LEU A 4 -23.98 -5.68 15.78
CA LEU A 4 -22.53 -5.78 15.61
C LEU A 4 -21.96 -6.97 16.40
N LYS A 5 -22.47 -7.19 17.62
CA LYS A 5 -22.13 -8.38 18.42
C LYS A 5 -22.41 -9.69 17.66
N THR A 6 -23.54 -9.78 16.96
CA THR A 6 -23.91 -10.98 16.20
C THR A 6 -22.97 -11.19 15.02
N SER A 7 -22.60 -10.13 14.31
CA SER A 7 -21.61 -10.17 13.24
C SER A 7 -20.23 -10.63 13.72
N LEU A 8 -19.77 -10.09 14.85
CA LEU A 8 -18.50 -10.44 15.48
C LEU A 8 -18.43 -11.90 15.98
N LEU A 9 -19.59 -12.57 16.17
CA LEU A 9 -19.61 -14.00 16.48
C LEU A 9 -19.15 -14.89 15.32
N SER A 10 -18.97 -14.35 14.10
CA SER A 10 -18.36 -15.09 12.99
C SER A 10 -16.86 -15.38 13.25
N TYR A 11 -16.14 -14.48 13.93
CA TYR A 11 -14.73 -14.62 14.24
C TYR A 11 -14.43 -15.74 15.24
N LYS A 12 -13.24 -16.34 15.14
CA LYS A 12 -12.76 -17.28 16.16
C LYS A 12 -12.53 -16.54 17.48
N LYS A 13 -12.60 -17.29 18.58
CA LYS A 13 -12.34 -16.72 19.91
C LYS A 13 -10.97 -16.04 19.98
N THR A 14 -9.94 -16.65 19.40
CA THR A 14 -8.57 -16.11 19.38
C THR A 14 -8.45 -14.82 18.57
N GLU A 15 -9.23 -14.69 17.49
CA GLU A 15 -9.29 -13.47 16.67
C GLU A 15 -9.95 -12.34 17.47
N LEU A 16 -11.07 -12.61 18.16
CA LEU A 16 -11.70 -11.66 19.08
C LEU A 16 -10.81 -11.29 20.27
N GLU A 17 -10.05 -12.23 20.82
CA GLU A 17 -9.07 -11.95 21.87
C GLU A 17 -7.95 -11.04 21.37
N SER A 18 -7.53 -11.18 20.11
CA SER A 18 -6.55 -10.27 19.49
C SER A 18 -7.15 -8.90 19.27
N TYR A 19 -8.37 -8.83 18.74
CA TYR A 19 -9.07 -7.58 18.44
C TYR A 19 -9.36 -6.77 19.72
N ALA A 20 -9.85 -7.43 20.76
CA ALA A 20 -10.04 -6.78 22.05
C ALA A 20 -8.73 -6.21 22.61
N LYS A 21 -7.58 -6.88 22.40
CA LYS A 21 -6.27 -6.32 22.81
C LYS A 21 -5.88 -5.10 21.98
N THR A 22 -6.14 -5.07 20.67
CA THR A 22 -5.82 -3.92 19.83
C THR A 22 -6.66 -2.70 20.22
N LEU A 23 -7.91 -2.92 20.63
CA LEU A 23 -8.79 -1.89 21.20
C LEU A 23 -8.46 -1.55 22.67
N GLY A 24 -7.40 -2.12 23.26
CA GLY A 24 -7.01 -1.83 24.65
C GLY A 24 -7.90 -2.45 25.73
N ILE A 25 -8.84 -3.33 25.38
CA ILE A 25 -9.76 -3.98 26.30
C ILE A 25 -9.00 -5.00 27.17
N LYS A 26 -9.02 -4.79 28.48
CA LYS A 26 -8.30 -5.61 29.47
C LYS A 26 -9.19 -6.73 30.01
N ARG A 27 -8.57 -7.75 30.63
CA ARG A 27 -9.21 -8.84 31.38
C ARG A 27 -10.18 -9.71 30.54
N ILE A 28 -9.76 -10.08 29.33
CA ILE A 28 -10.57 -10.88 28.39
C ILE A 28 -10.24 -12.38 28.37
N SER A 29 -9.09 -12.80 28.91
CA SER A 29 -8.58 -14.18 28.74
C SER A 29 -9.47 -15.27 29.35
N SER A 30 -10.23 -14.95 30.40
CA SER A 30 -11.17 -15.87 31.06
C SER A 30 -12.57 -15.86 30.46
N LEU A 31 -12.87 -14.92 29.55
CA LEU A 31 -14.22 -14.74 29.00
C LEU A 31 -14.51 -15.77 27.92
N LYS A 32 -15.78 -16.13 27.77
CA LYS A 32 -16.30 -16.91 26.65
C LYS A 32 -16.36 -16.03 25.40
N LYS A 33 -16.37 -16.67 24.22
CA LYS A 33 -16.42 -15.99 22.92
C LYS A 33 -17.50 -14.90 22.84
N ALA A 34 -18.72 -15.20 23.27
CA ALA A 34 -19.84 -14.25 23.22
C ALA A 34 -19.67 -13.04 24.14
N GLU A 35 -19.00 -13.21 25.29
CA GLU A 35 -18.70 -12.11 26.23
C GLU A 35 -17.58 -11.22 25.68
N ILE A 36 -16.62 -11.78 24.94
CA ILE A 36 -15.58 -11.00 24.26
C ILE A 36 -16.18 -10.22 23.09
N ALA A 37 -17.02 -10.86 22.28
CA ALA A 37 -17.72 -10.20 21.17
C ALA A 37 -18.59 -9.03 21.65
N GLU A 38 -19.27 -9.19 22.79
CA GLU A 38 -20.02 -8.11 23.43
C GLU A 38 -19.12 -6.95 23.82
N LYS A 39 -18.00 -7.20 24.51
CA LYS A 39 -17.04 -6.14 24.87
C LYS A 39 -16.45 -5.42 23.66
N VAL A 40 -16.14 -6.15 22.60
CA VAL A 40 -15.63 -5.56 21.36
C VAL A 40 -16.72 -4.70 20.71
N ALA A 41 -17.95 -5.20 20.61
CA ALA A 41 -19.08 -4.42 20.09
C ALA A 41 -19.30 -3.14 20.90
N ASP A 42 -19.35 -3.23 22.23
CA ASP A 42 -19.53 -2.07 23.12
C ASP A 42 -18.44 -1.00 22.90
N GLU A 43 -17.19 -1.43 22.75
CA GLU A 43 -16.06 -0.51 22.48
C GLU A 43 -16.15 0.11 21.09
N LEU A 44 -16.51 -0.66 20.05
CA LEU A 44 -16.68 -0.15 18.69
C LEU A 44 -17.89 0.79 18.55
N LEU A 45 -18.92 0.62 19.39
CA LEU A 45 -20.10 1.49 19.46
C LEU A 45 -19.89 2.72 20.35
N ASN A 46 -18.75 2.82 21.05
CA ASN A 46 -18.40 4.03 21.77
C ASN A 46 -18.22 5.20 20.77
N PRO A 47 -18.92 6.34 20.93
CA PRO A 47 -18.87 7.44 19.96
C PRO A 47 -17.46 7.98 19.68
N GLU A 48 -16.57 8.01 20.68
CA GLU A 48 -15.19 8.50 20.49
C GLU A 48 -14.36 7.51 19.67
N VAL A 49 -14.49 6.21 19.96
CA VAL A 49 -13.80 5.14 19.23
C VAL A 49 -14.32 5.06 17.79
N MET A 50 -15.64 5.08 17.62
CA MET A 50 -16.29 5.10 16.31
C MET A 50 -15.86 6.31 15.48
N ALA A 51 -15.86 7.51 16.07
CA ALA A 51 -15.42 8.72 15.38
C ALA A 51 -13.99 8.59 14.85
N LYS A 52 -13.04 8.13 15.67
CA LYS A 52 -11.63 7.97 15.25
C LYS A 52 -11.46 6.90 14.18
N ARG A 53 -12.16 5.77 14.30
CA ARG A 53 -12.07 4.67 13.33
C ARG A 53 -12.71 5.03 12.00
N LEU A 54 -13.86 5.69 11.98
CA LEU A 54 -14.50 6.16 10.74
C LEU A 54 -13.81 7.39 10.14
N ALA A 55 -12.96 8.11 10.91
CA ALA A 55 -12.29 9.32 10.44
C ALA A 55 -11.32 9.08 9.26
N ILE A 56 -10.86 7.84 9.05
CA ILE A 56 -10.00 7.50 7.91
C ILE A 56 -10.74 7.35 6.58
N LEU A 57 -12.07 7.19 6.63
CA LEU A 57 -12.89 7.01 5.42
C LEU A 57 -12.97 8.31 4.64
N ASP A 58 -12.70 8.25 3.34
CA ASP A 58 -12.86 9.40 2.46
C ASP A 58 -14.34 9.69 2.12
N ASP A 59 -14.58 10.73 1.31
CA ASP A 59 -15.92 11.19 0.99
C ASP A 59 -16.78 10.12 0.30
N ALA A 60 -16.19 9.26 -0.54
CA ALA A 60 -16.92 8.20 -1.21
C ALA A 60 -17.24 7.06 -0.24
N GLN A 61 -16.27 6.69 0.59
CA GLN A 61 -16.39 5.61 1.57
C GLN A 61 -17.42 5.95 2.66
N ILE A 62 -17.36 7.16 3.23
CA ILE A 62 -18.33 7.57 4.26
C ILE A 62 -19.75 7.71 3.69
N ALA A 63 -19.90 8.22 2.47
CA ALA A 63 -21.20 8.30 1.82
C ALA A 63 -21.81 6.91 1.57
N LEU A 64 -20.98 5.92 1.24
CA LEU A 64 -21.42 4.54 1.07
C LEU A 64 -21.83 3.90 2.40
N PHE A 65 -21.06 4.16 3.46
CA PHE A 65 -21.42 3.77 4.83
C PHE A 65 -22.78 4.38 5.24
N GLU A 66 -22.97 5.69 5.07
CA GLU A 66 -24.22 6.36 5.38
C GLU A 66 -25.42 5.86 4.55
N LYS A 67 -25.17 5.48 3.29
CA LYS A 67 -26.18 4.83 2.45
C LYS A 67 -26.61 3.49 3.05
N ALA A 68 -25.65 2.64 3.43
CA ALA A 68 -25.92 1.35 4.04
C ALA A 68 -26.57 1.47 5.44
N ALA A 69 -26.22 2.51 6.21
CA ALA A 69 -26.82 2.82 7.51
C ALA A 69 -28.32 3.17 7.41
N LYS A 70 -28.80 3.64 6.26
CA LYS A 70 -30.23 3.90 6.00
C LYS A 70 -30.99 2.65 5.55
N GLY A 71 -30.28 1.62 5.09
CA GLY A 71 -30.87 0.36 4.66
C GLY A 71 -29.93 -0.44 3.75
N ALA A 72 -29.96 -1.76 3.91
CA ALA A 72 -29.19 -2.69 3.10
C ALA A 72 -29.51 -2.56 1.60
N PHE A 73 -28.50 -2.69 0.73
CA PHE A 73 -28.68 -2.60 -0.72
C PHE A 73 -27.73 -3.53 -1.48
N MET A 74 -28.09 -3.89 -2.72
CA MET A 74 -27.23 -4.65 -3.61
C MET A 74 -26.17 -3.71 -4.19
N ALA A 75 -24.91 -3.89 -3.79
CA ALA A 75 -23.80 -3.06 -4.24
C ALA A 75 -23.33 -3.46 -5.64
N THR A 76 -22.89 -2.48 -6.42
CA THR A 76 -22.08 -2.72 -7.62
C THR A 76 -20.66 -3.15 -7.26
N GLU A 77 -19.89 -3.68 -8.22
CA GLU A 77 -18.47 -4.06 -8.00
C GLU A 77 -17.64 -2.86 -7.51
N ALA A 78 -17.80 -1.68 -8.11
CA ALA A 78 -17.12 -0.46 -7.68
C ALA A 78 -17.54 0.00 -6.27
N GLU A 79 -18.82 -0.18 -5.89
CA GLU A 79 -19.27 0.09 -4.53
C GLU A 79 -18.68 -0.92 -3.54
N MET A 80 -18.53 -2.19 -3.94
CA MET A 80 -17.88 -3.21 -3.11
C MET A 80 -16.41 -2.88 -2.84
N ASP A 81 -15.67 -2.41 -3.85
CA ASP A 81 -14.30 -1.92 -3.67
C ASP A 81 -14.25 -0.69 -2.76
N THR A 82 -15.20 0.23 -2.92
CA THR A 82 -15.34 1.41 -2.06
C THR A 82 -15.66 1.01 -0.60
N ALA A 83 -16.44 -0.05 -0.39
CA ALA A 83 -16.84 -0.53 0.94
C ALA A 83 -15.70 -1.21 1.72
N TYR A 84 -14.61 -1.60 1.05
CA TYR A 84 -13.56 -2.44 1.61
C TYR A 84 -13.06 -1.95 2.98
N GLU A 85 -12.75 -0.66 3.10
CA GLU A 85 -12.19 -0.09 4.33
C GLU A 85 -13.20 -0.12 5.48
N ALA A 86 -14.46 0.28 5.22
CA ALA A 86 -15.50 0.26 6.24
C ALA A 86 -15.87 -1.16 6.69
N CYS A 87 -15.79 -2.14 5.77
CA CYS A 87 -15.89 -3.56 6.09
C CYS A 87 -14.70 -4.05 6.93
N ALA A 88 -13.48 -3.64 6.60
CA ALA A 88 -12.28 -3.97 7.36
C ALA A 88 -12.26 -3.38 8.78
N LEU A 89 -13.01 -2.30 9.00
CA LEU A 89 -13.22 -1.70 10.32
C LEU A 89 -14.35 -2.35 11.13
N ASP A 90 -15.05 -3.35 10.57
CA ASP A 90 -16.25 -4.01 11.11
C ASP A 90 -17.50 -3.12 11.23
N TYR A 91 -17.55 -1.99 10.52
CA TYR A 91 -18.73 -1.11 10.51
C TYR A 91 -19.68 -1.38 9.34
N MET A 92 -19.24 -2.12 8.33
CA MET A 92 -20.07 -2.60 7.22
C MET A 92 -19.87 -4.10 7.01
N GLN A 93 -20.86 -4.77 6.43
CA GLN A 93 -20.76 -6.18 6.06
C GLN A 93 -21.60 -6.52 4.84
N VAL A 94 -21.30 -7.66 4.23
CA VAL A 94 -22.13 -8.26 3.20
C VAL A 94 -22.99 -9.34 3.85
N SER A 95 -24.30 -9.21 3.74
CA SER A 95 -25.26 -10.20 4.24
C SER A 95 -25.17 -11.52 3.47
N GLU A 96 -25.81 -12.57 3.97
CA GLU A 96 -25.90 -13.86 3.26
C GLU A 96 -26.57 -13.73 1.88
N GLU A 97 -27.42 -12.72 1.70
CA GLU A 97 -28.09 -12.42 0.43
C GLU A 97 -27.23 -11.57 -0.52
N GLY A 98 -25.98 -11.27 -0.16
CA GLY A 98 -25.06 -10.45 -0.95
C GLY A 98 -25.32 -8.94 -0.82
N MET A 99 -26.14 -8.51 0.13
CA MET A 99 -26.48 -7.11 0.33
C MET A 99 -25.46 -6.43 1.23
N LEU A 100 -24.99 -5.25 0.84
CA LEU A 100 -24.14 -4.44 1.69
C LEU A 100 -24.99 -3.74 2.76
N GLU A 101 -24.63 -3.90 4.03
CA GLU A 101 -25.41 -3.42 5.17
C GLU A 101 -24.55 -2.89 6.33
N VAL A 102 -25.15 -2.06 7.16
CA VAL A 102 -24.66 -1.60 8.47
C VAL A 102 -25.66 -2.09 9.50
N THR A 103 -25.19 -2.63 10.63
CA THR A 103 -26.08 -3.13 11.69
C THR A 103 -26.81 -1.98 12.39
N GLU A 104 -28.01 -2.26 12.92
CA GLU A 104 -28.89 -1.24 13.51
C GLU A 104 -28.22 -0.49 14.66
N ASP A 105 -27.50 -1.21 15.52
CA ASP A 105 -26.75 -0.63 16.64
C ASP A 105 -25.59 0.29 16.19
N VAL A 106 -24.92 -0.03 15.08
CA VAL A 106 -23.90 0.85 14.48
C VAL A 106 -24.54 2.11 13.91
N ALA A 107 -25.63 1.98 13.15
CA ALA A 107 -26.35 3.12 12.59
C ALA A 107 -26.86 4.07 13.70
N GLU A 108 -27.44 3.51 14.77
CA GLU A 108 -27.88 4.28 15.93
C GLU A 108 -26.73 4.99 16.67
N ALA A 109 -25.59 4.32 16.85
CA ALA A 109 -24.43 4.91 17.51
C ALA A 109 -23.84 6.05 16.67
N TYR A 110 -23.78 5.86 15.35
CA TYR A 110 -23.35 6.90 14.42
C TYR A 110 -24.30 8.12 14.43
N GLU A 111 -25.62 7.91 14.42
CA GLU A 111 -26.60 9.02 14.46
C GLU A 111 -26.46 9.89 15.73
N LYS A 112 -26.02 9.31 16.85
CA LYS A 112 -25.81 10.01 18.13
C LYS A 112 -24.52 10.84 18.17
N MET A 113 -23.63 10.71 17.18
CA MET A 113 -22.38 11.48 17.13
C MET A 113 -22.61 12.95 16.76
N ASP A 114 -21.67 13.82 17.17
CA ASP A 114 -21.59 15.18 16.64
C ASP A 114 -21.08 15.15 15.19
N GLN A 115 -22.02 15.17 14.26
CA GLN A 115 -21.75 15.07 12.82
C GLN A 115 -20.93 16.24 12.27
N GLU A 116 -21.10 17.46 12.81
CA GLU A 116 -20.37 18.63 12.33
C GLU A 116 -18.89 18.53 12.70
N THR A 117 -18.62 18.22 13.97
CA THR A 117 -17.25 18.03 14.47
C THR A 117 -16.58 16.82 13.80
N PHE A 118 -17.31 15.71 13.67
CA PHE A 118 -16.83 14.51 12.99
C PHE A 118 -16.44 14.79 11.55
N GLU A 119 -17.32 15.41 10.75
CA GLU A 119 -17.08 15.64 9.33
C GLU A 119 -15.89 16.57 9.08
N LYS A 120 -15.72 17.60 9.92
CA LYS A 120 -14.56 18.48 9.85
C LYS A 120 -13.26 17.72 10.11
N LYS A 121 -13.22 16.91 11.16
CA LYS A 121 -12.04 16.12 11.54
C LYS A 121 -11.73 15.01 10.54
N ARG A 122 -12.75 14.28 10.08
CA ARG A 122 -12.63 13.19 9.09
C ARG A 122 -11.95 13.66 7.82
N LYS A 123 -12.25 14.86 7.32
CA LYS A 123 -11.56 15.39 6.12
C LYS A 123 -10.06 15.55 6.30
N GLU A 124 -9.63 16.03 7.46
CA GLU A 124 -8.19 16.16 7.78
C GLU A 124 -7.54 14.79 7.96
N VAL A 125 -8.21 13.88 8.67
CA VAL A 125 -7.70 12.55 9.01
C VAL A 125 -7.66 11.61 7.80
N SER A 126 -8.73 11.54 6.99
CA SER A 126 -8.76 10.74 5.76
C SER A 126 -7.71 11.20 4.74
N TRP A 127 -7.46 12.51 4.62
CA TRP A 127 -6.36 13.01 3.81
C TRP A 127 -4.99 12.60 4.37
N LEU A 128 -4.79 12.71 5.69
CA LEU A 128 -3.56 12.23 6.33
C LEU A 128 -3.37 10.72 6.12
N ALA A 129 -4.42 9.91 6.25
CA ALA A 129 -4.37 8.47 6.03
C ALA A 129 -3.87 8.13 4.61
N LYS A 130 -4.37 8.82 3.58
CA LYS A 130 -3.86 8.71 2.20
C LYS A 130 -2.38 9.10 2.09
N CYS A 131 -1.97 10.18 2.75
CA CYS A 131 -0.56 10.62 2.78
C CYS A 131 0.36 9.62 3.47
N LEU A 132 -0.09 8.99 4.56
CA LEU A 132 0.66 7.95 5.28
C LEU A 132 0.79 6.69 4.44
N SER A 133 -0.30 6.23 3.81
CA SER A 133 -0.26 5.10 2.88
C SER A 133 0.68 5.36 1.70
N PHE A 134 0.63 6.56 1.10
CA PHE A 134 1.59 6.97 0.06
C PHE A 134 3.03 6.94 0.58
N SER A 135 3.28 7.51 1.77
CA SER A 135 4.62 7.60 2.36
C SER A 135 5.19 6.22 2.70
N ALA A 136 4.36 5.31 3.21
CA ALA A 136 4.72 3.91 3.43
C ALA A 136 5.12 3.25 2.10
N ALA A 137 4.28 3.35 1.08
CA ALA A 137 4.51 2.73 -0.23
C ALA A 137 5.73 3.30 -0.98
N MET A 138 6.00 4.61 -0.87
CA MET A 138 7.03 5.29 -1.66
C MET A 138 8.34 5.48 -0.93
N TYR A 139 8.32 5.62 0.40
CA TYR A 139 9.50 5.92 1.20
C TYR A 139 9.87 4.78 2.14
N GLY A 140 8.88 4.08 2.70
CA GLY A 140 9.07 3.11 3.78
C GLY A 140 9.46 3.76 5.10
N VAL A 141 10.44 4.66 5.08
CA VAL A 141 10.95 5.41 6.23
C VAL A 141 11.24 6.85 5.80
N ALA A 142 10.65 7.82 6.49
CA ALA A 142 10.84 9.24 6.22
C ALA A 142 10.78 10.09 7.50
N PRO A 143 11.52 11.22 7.58
CA PRO A 143 11.33 12.20 8.63
C PRO A 143 9.90 12.75 8.66
N VAL A 144 9.40 13.13 9.85
CA VAL A 144 8.06 13.73 10.01
C VAL A 144 7.83 14.89 9.04
N ASP A 145 8.80 15.80 8.92
CA ASP A 145 8.70 16.96 8.02
C ASP A 145 8.55 16.57 6.53
N THR A 146 9.10 15.42 6.13
CA THR A 146 8.96 14.92 4.76
C THR A 146 7.52 14.48 4.49
N VAL A 147 6.91 13.75 5.43
CA VAL A 147 5.50 13.33 5.30
C VAL A 147 4.56 14.52 5.44
N ARG A 148 4.88 15.50 6.30
CA ARG A 148 4.13 16.75 6.40
C ARG A 148 4.14 17.52 5.07
N THR A 149 5.25 17.51 4.34
CA THR A 149 5.32 18.07 2.97
C THR A 149 4.36 17.36 2.01
N VAL A 150 4.17 16.04 2.14
CA VAL A 150 3.16 15.29 1.36
C VAL A 150 1.75 15.73 1.73
N TYR A 151 1.46 15.87 3.03
CA TYR A 151 0.17 16.38 3.51
C TYR A 151 -0.14 17.79 3.00
N GLU A 152 0.87 18.66 3.00
CA GLU A 152 0.77 20.05 2.51
C GLU A 152 0.72 20.17 0.99
N SER A 153 0.86 19.07 0.25
CA SER A 153 0.77 19.08 -1.22
C SER A 153 -0.64 19.45 -1.72
N ARG A 154 -1.67 19.30 -0.87
CA ARG A 154 -3.06 19.63 -1.19
C ARG A 154 -3.40 21.06 -0.72
N PRO A 155 -3.98 21.91 -1.59
CA PRO A 155 -4.37 23.26 -1.19
C PRO A 155 -5.26 23.25 0.06
N HIS A 156 -5.02 24.21 0.96
CA HIS A 156 -5.74 24.40 2.23
C HIS A 156 -5.42 23.39 3.34
N TYR A 157 -4.63 22.36 3.08
CA TYR A 157 -4.14 21.46 4.11
C TYR A 157 -2.76 21.92 4.55
N HIS A 158 -2.70 22.57 5.71
CA HIS A 158 -1.45 23.04 6.31
C HIS A 158 -1.48 22.72 7.80
N ALA A 159 -0.38 22.17 8.29
CA ALA A 159 -0.22 21.86 9.70
C ALA A 159 1.20 22.22 10.10
N ASP A 160 1.38 22.84 11.26
CA ASP A 160 2.70 22.84 11.89
C ASP A 160 3.01 21.43 12.41
N LYS A 161 4.23 21.24 12.94
CA LYS A 161 4.65 19.93 13.44
C LYS A 161 3.74 19.42 14.56
N GLU A 162 3.33 20.27 15.49
CA GLU A 162 2.50 19.89 16.63
C GLU A 162 1.11 19.44 16.18
N THR A 163 0.48 20.22 15.30
CA THR A 163 -0.83 19.91 14.72
C THR A 163 -0.77 18.63 13.88
N PHE A 164 0.29 18.46 13.09
CA PHE A 164 0.49 17.24 12.30
C PHE A 164 0.60 15.99 13.19
N MET A 165 1.35 16.08 14.29
CA MET A 165 1.47 15.00 15.26
C MET A 165 0.13 14.71 15.94
N ALA A 166 -0.63 15.74 16.32
CA ALA A 166 -1.96 15.57 16.88
C ALA A 166 -2.91 14.88 15.89
N LEU A 167 -2.88 15.22 14.59
CA LEU A 167 -3.65 14.54 13.55
C LEU A 167 -3.22 13.08 13.37
N PHE A 168 -1.93 12.78 13.47
CA PHE A 168 -1.42 11.42 13.41
C PHE A 168 -2.00 10.55 14.54
N ASP A 169 -2.09 11.11 15.75
CA ASP A 169 -2.64 10.44 16.94
C ASP A 169 -4.18 10.23 16.87
N GLU A 170 -4.88 10.91 15.95
CA GLU A 170 -6.31 10.66 15.69
C GLU A 170 -6.53 9.35 14.95
N ILE A 171 -5.53 8.85 14.22
CA ILE A 171 -5.61 7.56 13.52
C ILE A 171 -5.23 6.46 14.53
N PRO A 172 -6.16 5.56 14.90
CA PRO A 172 -5.87 4.49 15.84
C PRO A 172 -4.66 3.66 15.41
N TYR A 173 -3.81 3.33 16.38
CA TYR A 173 -2.53 2.65 16.13
C TYR A 173 -2.72 1.38 15.30
N GLU A 174 -3.73 0.57 15.59
CA GLU A 174 -3.99 -0.70 14.93
C GLU A 174 -4.40 -0.59 13.45
N ILE A 175 -4.94 0.55 13.02
CA ILE A 175 -5.31 0.81 11.62
C ILE A 175 -4.34 1.75 10.91
N ASN A 176 -3.44 2.40 11.65
CA ASN A 176 -2.43 3.28 11.07
C ASN A 176 -1.37 2.45 10.31
N PRO A 177 -1.17 2.67 9.00
CA PRO A 177 -0.15 1.96 8.22
C PRO A 177 1.27 2.32 8.65
N CYS A 178 1.43 3.42 9.38
CA CYS A 178 2.71 3.91 9.86
C CYS A 178 2.82 3.88 11.39
N VAL A 179 4.05 3.89 11.87
CA VAL A 179 4.38 4.21 13.27
C VAL A 179 5.37 5.36 13.31
N ILE A 180 5.38 6.09 14.43
CA ILE A 180 6.36 7.13 14.70
C ILE A 180 7.33 6.66 15.77
N SER A 181 8.61 6.90 15.53
CA SER A 181 9.66 6.80 16.54
C SER A 181 10.54 8.05 16.44
N GLU A 182 10.63 8.79 17.55
CA GLU A 182 11.28 10.10 17.60
C GLU A 182 10.73 11.06 16.54
N ASP A 183 11.50 11.34 15.48
CA ASP A 183 11.14 12.25 14.39
C ASP A 183 11.03 11.54 13.03
N VAL A 184 10.79 10.23 13.07
CA VAL A 184 10.74 9.37 11.88
C VAL A 184 9.40 8.63 11.83
N ILE A 185 8.74 8.73 10.69
CA ILE A 185 7.57 7.93 10.31
C ILE A 185 8.07 6.74 9.50
N MET A 186 7.62 5.54 9.85
CA MET A 186 7.96 4.30 9.15
C MET A 186 6.72 3.46 8.87
N ASP A 187 6.73 2.76 7.73
CA ASP A 187 5.79 1.68 7.45
C ASP A 187 5.88 0.64 8.58
N ARG A 188 4.73 0.33 9.19
CA ARG A 188 4.58 -0.66 10.25
C ARG A 188 5.17 -2.02 9.86
N LYS A 189 5.15 -2.37 8.58
CA LYS A 189 5.70 -3.64 8.05
C LYS A 189 7.22 -3.74 8.21
N LEU A 190 7.93 -2.61 8.36
CA LEU A 190 9.39 -2.58 8.51
C LEU A 190 9.86 -2.74 9.96
N ILE A 191 8.96 -2.72 10.94
CA ILE A 191 9.31 -2.88 12.37
C ILE A 191 9.94 -4.27 12.64
N ALA A 192 9.62 -5.27 11.83
CA ALA A 192 10.09 -6.63 12.00
C ALA A 192 11.44 -6.87 11.32
N GLY A 193 12.42 -7.36 12.08
CA GLY A 193 13.68 -7.87 11.55
C GLY A 193 14.68 -6.79 11.14
N ASP A 194 15.51 -7.10 10.14
CA ASP A 194 16.59 -6.26 9.62
C ASP A 194 16.18 -5.40 8.40
N ALA A 195 14.91 -5.48 7.99
CA ALA A 195 14.37 -4.80 6.82
C ALA A 195 14.54 -3.27 6.88
N TYR A 196 14.35 -2.68 8.05
CA TYR A 196 14.55 -1.24 8.29
C TYR A 196 16.00 -0.80 7.97
N GLU A 197 16.99 -1.48 8.55
CA GLU A 197 18.41 -1.15 8.37
C GLU A 197 18.87 -1.41 6.93
N ALA A 198 18.42 -2.51 6.33
CA ALA A 198 18.71 -2.81 4.92
C ALA A 198 18.20 -1.70 4.00
N LEU A 199 16.95 -1.26 4.19
CA LEU A 199 16.36 -0.19 3.39
C LEU A 199 17.09 1.14 3.56
N LEU A 200 17.42 1.54 4.80
CA LEU A 200 18.16 2.77 5.06
C LEU A 200 19.53 2.78 4.37
N ASN A 201 20.24 1.65 4.38
CA ASN A 201 21.52 1.49 3.70
C ASN A 201 21.39 1.68 2.19
N GLU A 202 20.36 1.11 1.56
CA GLU A 202 20.11 1.31 0.14
C GLU A 202 19.75 2.76 -0.18
N GLN A 203 18.98 3.43 0.68
CA GLN A 203 18.50 4.79 0.46
C GLN A 203 19.55 5.90 0.71
N GLN A 204 20.77 5.56 1.13
CA GLN A 204 21.81 6.54 1.47
C GLN A 204 22.08 7.54 0.35
N GLY A 205 22.15 8.82 0.71
CA GLY A 205 22.46 9.92 -0.21
C GLY A 205 21.37 10.28 -1.22
N LYS A 206 20.18 9.67 -1.14
CA LYS A 206 19.04 9.98 -2.02
C LYS A 206 18.12 11.01 -1.38
N LYS A 207 17.59 11.91 -2.21
CA LYS A 207 16.53 12.85 -1.80
C LYS A 207 15.17 12.16 -1.88
N PHE A 208 14.19 12.70 -1.17
CA PHE A 208 12.81 12.25 -1.28
C PHE A 208 12.14 12.88 -2.50
N TYR A 209 11.40 12.07 -3.24
CA TYR A 209 10.45 12.55 -4.22
C TYR A 209 9.30 13.29 -3.51
N VAL A 210 8.88 14.45 -4.02
CA VAL A 210 7.72 15.18 -3.50
C VAL A 210 6.56 15.02 -4.49
N PRO A 211 5.46 14.35 -4.12
CA PRO A 211 4.31 14.16 -5.02
C PRO A 211 3.45 15.41 -5.14
N SER A 212 2.62 15.45 -6.19
CA SER A 212 1.43 16.28 -6.17
C SER A 212 0.31 15.60 -5.38
N TRP A 213 -0.66 16.37 -4.88
CA TRP A 213 -1.80 15.78 -4.17
C TRP A 213 -2.62 14.82 -5.05
N GLN A 214 -2.69 15.05 -6.36
CA GLN A 214 -3.36 14.13 -7.29
C GLN A 214 -2.67 12.77 -7.36
N GLN A 215 -1.34 12.71 -7.23
CA GLN A 215 -0.63 11.42 -7.21
C GLN A 215 -0.90 10.64 -5.92
N VAL A 216 -1.02 11.34 -4.79
CA VAL A 216 -1.42 10.72 -3.52
C VAL A 216 -2.83 10.15 -3.64
N GLU A 217 -3.76 10.94 -4.17
CA GLU A 217 -5.15 10.53 -4.41
C GLU A 217 -5.21 9.33 -5.38
N GLU A 218 -4.51 9.41 -6.52
CA GLU A 218 -4.51 8.35 -7.53
C GLU A 218 -3.93 7.04 -6.98
N LEU A 219 -2.83 7.10 -6.24
CA LEU A 219 -2.25 5.91 -5.63
C LEU A 219 -3.21 5.28 -4.60
N ALA A 220 -3.87 6.12 -3.78
CA ALA A 220 -4.82 5.64 -2.78
C ALA A 220 -6.02 4.93 -3.42
N THR A 221 -6.54 5.45 -4.54
CA THR A 221 -7.72 4.89 -5.20
C THR A 221 -7.37 3.71 -6.13
N LYS A 222 -6.25 3.77 -6.85
CA LYS A 222 -5.94 2.80 -7.93
C LYS A 222 -4.81 1.83 -7.59
N GLY A 223 -4.11 2.02 -6.45
CA GLY A 223 -2.92 1.25 -6.10
C GLY A 223 -1.70 1.49 -7.00
N CYS A 224 -1.80 2.38 -7.98
CA CYS A 224 -0.71 2.76 -8.89
C CYS A 224 -0.92 4.16 -9.46
N LEU A 225 0.15 4.78 -9.98
CA LEU A 225 0.06 6.04 -10.71
C LEU A 225 -0.26 5.79 -12.19
N LEU A 226 -1.52 5.49 -12.46
CA LEU A 226 -2.01 5.15 -13.80
C LEU A 226 -1.79 6.29 -14.80
N ASP A 227 -1.76 7.54 -14.32
CA ASP A 227 -1.60 8.72 -15.18
C ASP A 227 -0.18 8.91 -15.74
N GLU A 228 0.81 8.16 -15.23
CA GLU A 228 2.17 8.15 -15.76
C GLU A 228 2.22 7.55 -17.17
N ALA A 229 3.02 8.13 -18.07
CA ALA A 229 2.97 7.83 -19.50
C ALA A 229 3.25 6.34 -19.84
N SER A 230 4.10 5.66 -19.06
CA SER A 230 4.36 4.23 -19.22
C SER A 230 3.18 3.37 -18.77
N TYR A 231 2.53 3.77 -17.67
CA TYR A 231 1.40 3.06 -17.08
C TYR A 231 0.14 3.22 -17.93
N LYS A 232 -0.11 4.40 -18.52
CA LYS A 232 -1.17 4.59 -19.53
C LYS A 232 -1.06 3.62 -20.71
N LYS A 233 0.16 3.39 -21.20
CA LYS A 233 0.39 2.46 -22.32
C LYS A 233 0.19 1.01 -21.91
N LEU A 234 0.65 0.64 -20.72
CA LEU A 234 0.45 -0.70 -20.17
C LEU A 234 -1.03 -0.99 -19.93
N PHE A 235 -1.75 -0.07 -19.31
CA PHE A 235 -3.19 -0.14 -19.10
C PHE A 235 -3.97 -0.25 -20.41
N ALA A 236 -3.66 0.60 -21.40
CA ALA A 236 -4.30 0.54 -22.71
C ALA A 236 -4.03 -0.77 -23.45
N PHE A 237 -2.87 -1.39 -23.24
CA PHE A 237 -2.59 -2.73 -23.76
C PHE A 237 -3.51 -3.77 -23.14
N PHE A 238 -3.68 -3.77 -21.81
CA PHE A 238 -4.58 -4.70 -21.13
C PHE A 238 -6.04 -4.55 -21.59
N GLN A 239 -6.52 -3.31 -21.77
CA GLN A 239 -7.88 -3.10 -22.26
C GLN A 239 -8.09 -3.50 -23.73
N LYS A 240 -7.10 -3.27 -24.59
CA LYS A 240 -7.27 -3.44 -26.04
C LYS A 240 -6.87 -4.81 -26.56
N GLU A 241 -5.73 -5.32 -26.10
CA GLU A 241 -5.16 -6.57 -26.62
C GLU A 241 -5.63 -7.78 -25.82
N LEU A 242 -5.95 -7.60 -24.53
CA LEU A 242 -6.51 -8.65 -23.68
C LEU A 242 -8.00 -8.47 -23.39
N GLU A 243 -8.62 -7.41 -23.94
CA GLU A 243 -10.05 -7.11 -23.79
C GLU A 243 -10.53 -7.04 -22.33
N LEU A 244 -9.64 -6.69 -21.40
CA LEU A 244 -9.98 -6.62 -19.98
C LEU A 244 -10.92 -5.44 -19.69
N GLY A 245 -11.86 -5.67 -18.78
CA GLY A 245 -12.68 -4.61 -18.20
C GLY A 245 -11.82 -3.56 -17.48
N TYR A 246 -12.37 -2.37 -17.24
CA TYR A 246 -11.64 -1.28 -16.60
C TYR A 246 -11.05 -1.68 -15.25
N GLU A 247 -11.87 -2.23 -14.34
CA GLU A 247 -11.42 -2.61 -12.98
C GLU A 247 -10.34 -3.69 -13.02
N GLU A 248 -10.52 -4.73 -13.85
CA GLU A 248 -9.51 -5.78 -13.99
C GLU A 248 -8.19 -5.26 -14.58
N ALA A 249 -8.26 -4.35 -15.56
CA ALA A 249 -7.09 -3.70 -16.13
C ALA A 249 -6.37 -2.80 -15.12
N VAL A 250 -7.09 -2.10 -14.25
CA VAL A 250 -6.52 -1.35 -13.11
C VAL A 250 -5.85 -2.32 -12.14
N ALA A 251 -6.53 -3.39 -11.75
CA ALA A 251 -6.04 -4.36 -10.78
C ALA A 251 -4.72 -5.03 -11.21
N VAL A 252 -4.62 -5.52 -12.45
CA VAL A 252 -3.35 -6.10 -12.96
C VAL A 252 -2.24 -5.04 -13.07
N THR A 253 -2.59 -3.80 -13.38
CA THR A 253 -1.62 -2.70 -13.46
C THR A 253 -1.09 -2.34 -12.07
N ALA A 254 -1.96 -2.31 -11.07
CA ALA A 254 -1.62 -2.09 -9.67
C ALA A 254 -0.78 -3.22 -9.10
N ASP A 255 -1.09 -4.48 -9.43
CA ASP A 255 -0.28 -5.64 -9.07
C ASP A 255 1.15 -5.54 -9.62
N ILE A 256 1.31 -5.18 -10.90
CA ILE A 256 2.64 -4.92 -11.49
C ILE A 256 3.35 -3.78 -10.79
N TRP A 257 2.65 -2.68 -10.48
CA TRP A 257 3.23 -1.56 -9.71
C TRP A 257 3.75 -2.03 -8.35
N ASN A 258 2.94 -2.73 -7.57
CA ASN A 258 3.28 -3.21 -6.24
C ASN A 258 4.48 -4.16 -6.24
N HIS A 259 4.58 -5.01 -7.27
CA HIS A 259 5.72 -5.91 -7.44
C HIS A 259 7.02 -5.13 -7.70
N LEU A 260 6.97 -4.10 -8.53
CA LEU A 260 8.13 -3.32 -8.97
C LEU A 260 8.54 -2.22 -7.98
N SER A 261 7.61 -1.67 -7.20
CA SER A 261 7.82 -0.51 -6.33
C SER A 261 8.79 -0.78 -5.17
N THR A 262 9.04 -2.06 -4.84
CA THR A 262 10.08 -2.44 -3.88
C THR A 262 11.50 -2.19 -4.40
N GLY A 263 11.69 -2.18 -5.73
CA GLY A 263 13.01 -2.17 -6.36
C GLY A 263 13.73 -3.52 -6.36
N HIS A 264 13.15 -4.56 -5.76
CA HIS A 264 13.68 -5.93 -5.72
C HIS A 264 12.78 -6.94 -6.43
N GLY A 265 11.66 -6.50 -7.02
CA GLY A 265 10.72 -7.37 -7.72
C GLY A 265 11.35 -8.17 -8.86
N ASP A 266 11.07 -9.48 -8.90
CA ASP A 266 11.45 -10.35 -10.01
C ASP A 266 10.63 -10.01 -11.27
N VAL A 267 11.20 -9.18 -12.13
CA VAL A 267 10.56 -8.75 -13.39
C VAL A 267 10.22 -9.93 -14.29
N TYR A 268 11.07 -10.96 -14.33
CA TYR A 268 10.86 -12.11 -15.21
C TYR A 268 9.76 -13.02 -14.66
N GLY A 269 9.76 -13.28 -13.35
CA GLY A 269 8.66 -13.99 -12.69
C GLY A 269 7.32 -13.30 -12.92
N LYS A 270 7.23 -11.98 -12.73
CA LYS A 270 6.00 -11.22 -12.97
C LYS A 270 5.57 -11.22 -14.45
N LEU A 271 6.52 -11.15 -15.38
CA LEU A 271 6.24 -11.31 -16.81
C LEU A 271 5.58 -12.66 -17.11
N GLN A 272 6.15 -13.75 -16.59
CA GLN A 272 5.60 -15.11 -16.78
C GLN A 272 4.21 -15.25 -16.15
N GLU A 273 4.06 -14.80 -14.90
CA GLU A 273 2.79 -14.84 -14.17
C GLU A 273 1.66 -14.18 -14.95
N VAL A 274 1.87 -12.97 -15.49
CA VAL A 274 0.84 -12.25 -16.24
C VAL A 274 0.55 -12.93 -17.59
N ILE A 275 1.56 -13.47 -18.27
CA ILE A 275 1.38 -14.21 -19.53
C ILE A 275 0.55 -15.47 -19.29
N GLU A 276 0.84 -16.20 -18.21
CA GLU A 276 0.15 -17.43 -17.84
C GLU A 276 -1.29 -17.15 -17.40
N LYS A 277 -1.50 -16.15 -16.54
CA LYS A 277 -2.82 -15.76 -16.04
C LYS A 277 -3.79 -15.35 -17.14
N TYR A 278 -3.31 -14.56 -18.11
CA TYR A 278 -4.16 -13.99 -19.16
C TYR A 278 -4.07 -14.70 -20.52
N HIS A 279 -3.36 -15.84 -20.59
CA HIS A 279 -3.29 -16.70 -21.78
C HIS A 279 -3.08 -15.93 -23.10
N PHE A 280 -1.96 -15.21 -23.22
CA PHE A 280 -1.66 -14.39 -24.39
C PHE A 280 -1.73 -15.21 -25.70
N GLN A 281 -2.52 -14.73 -26.66
CA GLN A 281 -2.85 -15.47 -27.87
C GLN A 281 -1.74 -15.45 -28.94
N SER A 282 -0.77 -14.53 -28.84
CA SER A 282 0.25 -14.35 -29.87
C SER A 282 1.63 -14.03 -29.31
N LYS A 283 2.67 -14.47 -30.04
CA LYS A 283 4.07 -14.11 -29.76
C LYS A 283 4.31 -12.60 -29.85
N GLU A 284 3.55 -11.91 -30.69
CA GLU A 284 3.61 -10.45 -30.81
C GLU A 284 3.05 -9.77 -29.55
N GLY A 285 1.91 -10.22 -29.04
CA GLY A 285 1.35 -9.73 -27.77
C GLY A 285 2.34 -9.90 -26.61
N VAL A 286 2.97 -11.07 -26.51
CA VAL A 286 4.03 -11.33 -25.51
C VAL A 286 5.21 -10.36 -25.67
N ARG A 287 5.66 -10.10 -26.90
CA ARG A 287 6.76 -9.17 -27.17
C ARG A 287 6.39 -7.72 -26.84
N THR A 288 5.17 -7.31 -27.18
CA THR A 288 4.65 -5.97 -26.88
C THR A 288 4.55 -5.77 -25.38
N PHE A 289 3.94 -6.71 -24.64
CA PHE A 289 3.89 -6.65 -23.19
C PHE A 289 5.28 -6.64 -22.55
N SER A 290 6.21 -7.47 -23.01
CA SER A 290 7.60 -7.45 -22.52
C SER A 290 8.25 -6.06 -22.69
N THR A 291 7.96 -5.38 -23.80
CA THR A 291 8.45 -4.02 -24.08
C THR A 291 7.80 -2.98 -23.16
N LEU A 292 6.49 -3.08 -22.94
CA LEU A 292 5.75 -2.20 -22.03
C LEU A 292 6.19 -2.40 -20.58
N LEU A 293 6.38 -3.65 -20.16
CA LEU A 293 6.89 -4.02 -18.84
C LEU A 293 8.27 -3.41 -18.61
N GLN A 294 9.19 -3.53 -19.58
CA GLN A 294 10.49 -2.88 -19.49
C GLN A 294 10.40 -1.34 -19.40
N GLY A 295 9.39 -0.76 -20.05
CA GLY A 295 9.04 0.65 -19.93
C GLY A 295 8.70 1.02 -18.49
N VAL A 296 7.72 0.33 -17.88
CA VAL A 296 7.32 0.60 -16.49
C VAL A 296 8.43 0.31 -15.49
N VAL A 297 9.24 -0.75 -15.65
CA VAL A 297 10.39 -1.03 -14.77
C VAL A 297 11.29 0.18 -14.58
N ASN A 298 11.47 1.02 -15.60
CA ASN A 298 12.35 2.20 -15.54
C ASN A 298 11.64 3.48 -15.03
N SER A 299 10.31 3.49 -14.97
CA SER A 299 9.48 4.63 -14.59
C SER A 299 8.58 4.38 -13.36
N THR A 300 8.59 3.18 -12.78
CA THR A 300 7.97 2.91 -11.49
C THR A 300 8.76 3.61 -10.40
N ARG A 301 8.06 4.26 -9.47
CA ARG A 301 8.66 4.86 -8.28
C ARG A 301 9.03 3.75 -7.30
N MET A 302 10.24 3.80 -6.77
CA MET A 302 10.77 2.72 -5.92
C MET A 302 11.12 3.19 -4.52
N ILE A 303 10.80 2.35 -3.53
CA ILE A 303 11.10 2.59 -2.11
C ILE A 303 12.60 2.73 -1.87
N ILE A 304 13.44 1.90 -2.50
CA ILE A 304 14.92 1.99 -2.43
C ILE A 304 15.48 3.30 -3.01
N TYR A 305 14.65 4.05 -3.74
CA TYR A 305 14.95 5.35 -4.32
C TYR A 305 14.16 6.50 -3.69
N ARG A 306 13.54 6.29 -2.50
CA ARG A 306 12.75 7.30 -1.80
C ARG A 306 11.66 7.92 -2.68
N GLY A 307 10.97 7.08 -3.45
CA GLY A 307 9.85 7.47 -4.32
C GLY A 307 10.27 8.00 -5.70
N HIS A 308 11.56 8.00 -6.00
CA HIS A 308 12.05 8.29 -7.34
C HIS A 308 12.00 7.08 -8.26
N THR A 309 11.97 7.34 -9.56
CA THR A 309 12.07 6.30 -10.59
C THR A 309 13.53 5.99 -10.93
N PRO A 310 13.85 4.80 -11.47
CA PRO A 310 15.18 4.52 -12.02
C PRO A 310 15.64 5.57 -13.03
N ASN A 311 14.75 6.05 -13.91
CA ASN A 311 15.09 7.11 -14.87
C ASN A 311 15.51 8.42 -14.18
N GLU A 312 14.85 8.82 -13.09
CA GLU A 312 15.20 10.04 -12.33
C GLU A 312 16.56 9.91 -11.61
N ILE A 313 16.89 8.72 -11.12
CA ILE A 313 18.16 8.47 -10.41
C ILE A 313 19.33 8.26 -11.38
N THR A 314 19.11 7.56 -12.50
CA THR A 314 20.15 7.16 -13.46
C THR A 314 20.60 8.27 -14.40
N VAL A 315 19.81 9.34 -14.59
CA VAL A 315 20.25 10.55 -15.35
C VAL A 315 21.48 11.22 -14.72
N LYS A 316 21.87 10.87 -13.49
CA LYS A 316 23.13 11.29 -12.85
C LYS A 316 24.32 10.33 -13.04
N ARG A 317 24.21 9.25 -13.83
CA ARG A 317 25.34 8.36 -14.18
C ARG A 317 25.51 8.27 -15.70
N PRO A 318 26.74 8.21 -16.24
CA PRO A 318 26.96 7.94 -17.66
C PRO A 318 26.30 6.60 -18.00
N LYS A 319 25.50 6.58 -19.07
CA LYS A 319 24.91 5.36 -19.64
C LYS A 319 26.00 4.29 -19.74
N ASN A 320 25.96 3.26 -18.91
CA ASN A 320 26.45 1.91 -19.22
C ASN A 320 26.10 0.92 -18.10
N ASN A 321 25.63 -0.24 -18.57
CA ASN A 321 25.37 -1.51 -17.88
C ASN A 321 24.00 -1.69 -17.20
N PHE A 322 22.97 -1.81 -18.04
CA PHE A 322 21.96 -2.86 -17.85
C PHE A 322 22.09 -3.88 -19.00
N PRO A 323 21.69 -5.15 -18.82
CA PRO A 323 21.91 -6.18 -19.81
C PRO A 323 21.06 -5.90 -21.06
N ASN A 324 21.71 -5.74 -22.21
CA ASN A 324 21.05 -5.74 -23.51
C ASN A 324 20.37 -7.09 -23.73
N PHE A 325 19.03 -7.11 -23.83
CA PHE A 325 18.22 -8.28 -24.24
C PHE A 325 18.33 -8.62 -25.73
N HIS A 326 19.50 -8.39 -26.33
CA HIS A 326 19.80 -8.84 -27.67
C HIS A 326 21.02 -9.75 -27.64
N THR A 327 20.77 -11.02 -27.98
CA THR A 327 21.74 -12.10 -28.22
C THR A 327 22.48 -12.61 -26.98
N ALA A 328 21.87 -13.57 -26.30
CA ALA A 328 22.61 -14.54 -25.50
C ALA A 328 23.48 -15.38 -26.45
N GLN A 329 24.75 -15.00 -26.59
CA GLN A 329 25.82 -15.93 -26.94
C GLN A 329 26.70 -16.14 -25.70
N PRO A 330 27.08 -17.39 -25.38
CA PRO A 330 27.93 -17.67 -24.24
C PRO A 330 29.31 -17.04 -24.47
N LYS A 331 29.69 -16.07 -23.62
CA LYS A 331 31.03 -15.48 -23.64
C LYS A 331 32.05 -16.56 -23.31
N LYS A 332 32.95 -16.82 -24.26
CA LYS A 332 34.14 -17.67 -24.10
C LYS A 332 34.87 -17.35 -22.79
N ASN A 333 35.19 -18.38 -22.02
CA ASN A 333 36.09 -18.35 -20.87
C ASN A 333 37.35 -17.53 -21.18
N GLN A 334 37.45 -16.34 -20.61
CA GLN A 334 38.67 -15.54 -20.67
C GLN A 334 39.68 -16.21 -19.74
N LYS A 335 40.81 -16.68 -20.29
CA LYS A 335 41.89 -17.29 -19.49
C LYS A 335 42.42 -16.25 -18.49
N ILE A 336 42.30 -16.54 -17.20
CA ILE A 336 42.84 -15.72 -16.11
C ILE A 336 44.29 -16.15 -15.87
N TYR A 337 45.24 -15.22 -15.94
CA TYR A 337 46.66 -15.51 -15.73
C TYR A 337 47.06 -15.30 -14.25
N PRO A 338 48.09 -16.02 -13.74
CA PRO A 338 48.46 -16.01 -12.31
C PRO A 338 48.75 -14.61 -11.72
N ASN A 339 49.17 -13.65 -12.53
CA ASN A 339 49.49 -12.29 -12.07
C ASN A 339 48.34 -11.28 -12.27
N ASP A 340 47.23 -11.67 -12.89
CA ASP A 340 46.06 -10.81 -13.11
C ASP A 340 45.36 -10.50 -11.78
N VAL A 341 44.60 -9.40 -11.74
CA VAL A 341 43.78 -9.05 -10.58
C VAL A 341 42.70 -10.11 -10.38
N CYS A 342 42.54 -10.59 -9.14
CA CYS A 342 41.64 -11.69 -8.84
C CYS A 342 40.18 -11.28 -9.06
N PRO A 343 39.38 -12.07 -9.80
CA PRO A 343 38.00 -11.70 -10.16
C PRO A 343 37.02 -11.71 -8.97
N CYS A 344 37.42 -12.22 -7.80
CA CYS A 344 36.62 -12.15 -6.58
C CYS A 344 36.60 -10.75 -5.93
N GLY A 345 37.26 -9.76 -6.53
CA GLY A 345 37.27 -8.38 -6.04
C GLY A 345 38.22 -8.12 -4.87
N SER A 346 39.07 -9.08 -4.49
CA SER A 346 39.98 -8.95 -3.34
C SER A 346 41.15 -7.97 -3.54
N GLY A 347 41.33 -7.44 -4.75
CA GLY A 347 42.46 -6.55 -5.11
C GLY A 347 43.84 -7.24 -5.17
N LYS A 348 43.93 -8.55 -4.88
CA LYS A 348 45.17 -9.34 -4.93
C LYS A 348 45.39 -9.95 -6.32
N LYS A 349 46.64 -10.31 -6.66
CA LYS A 349 46.94 -11.14 -7.84
C LYS A 349 46.28 -12.52 -7.70
N TYR A 350 45.77 -13.10 -8.78
CA TYR A 350 45.02 -14.36 -8.79
C TYR A 350 45.76 -15.50 -8.05
N LYS A 351 47.07 -15.68 -8.30
CA LYS A 351 47.92 -16.68 -7.62
C LYS A 351 48.08 -16.50 -6.10
N LYS A 352 47.75 -15.32 -5.58
CA LYS A 352 47.80 -15.00 -4.15
C LYS A 352 46.40 -15.00 -3.50
N CYS A 353 45.35 -15.39 -4.23
CA CYS A 353 43.97 -15.42 -3.77
C CYS A 353 43.24 -16.69 -4.28
N CYS A 354 42.26 -16.59 -5.19
CA CYS A 354 41.47 -17.74 -5.64
C CYS A 354 42.28 -18.79 -6.43
N GLY A 355 43.46 -18.45 -6.94
CA GLY A 355 44.40 -19.39 -7.57
C GLY A 355 45.46 -19.94 -6.61
N LYS A 356 45.25 -19.80 -5.29
CA LYS A 356 46.16 -20.26 -4.25
C LYS A 356 45.75 -21.65 -3.76
N ASN A 357 45.87 -22.63 -4.64
CA ASN A 357 45.94 -24.05 -4.28
C ASN A 357 47.31 -24.58 -4.69
#